data_AF-A0A7V6YHX8-F1
#
_entry.id   AF-A0A7V6YHX8-F1
#
_cell.length_a   1.000
_cell.length_b   1.000
_cell.length_c   1.000
_cell.angle_alpha   90.00
_cell.angle_beta   90.00
_cell.angle_gamma   90.00
#
_symmetry.space_group_name_H-M   'P 1'
#
loop_
_entity.id
_entity.type
_entity.pdbx_description
1 polymer ?
#
loop_
_entity_poly.entity_id
_entity_poly.type
_entity_poly.pdbx_seq_one_letter_code
_entity_poly.pdbx_strand_id
1 'polypeptide(L)' 'MKKAYSKWFLTKVKRAIRDYRMIEEGDRVAVGASGGKDSTALLYILSLLQKHSHLRFEIQAITL' A
#
# COMPACT_ATOMS: atom_id res chain seq x y z
N MET A 1 7.56 -22.19 -8.41
CA MET A 1 7.50 -21.01 -9.30
C MET A 1 6.51 -19.98 -8.77
N LYS A 2 6.95 -18.85 -8.19
CA LYS A 2 6.11 -17.64 -7.98
C LYS A 2 6.92 -16.35 -8.22
N LYS A 3 7.94 -16.43 -9.08
CA LYS A 3 8.65 -15.24 -9.59
C LYS A 3 7.83 -14.69 -10.76
N ALA A 4 7.56 -13.38 -10.75
CA ALA A 4 7.01 -12.60 -11.88
C ALA A 4 5.48 -12.50 -12.08
N TYR A 5 4.66 -12.41 -11.02
CA TYR A 5 3.57 -11.42 -11.09
C TYR A 5 4.20 -10.07 -10.75
N SER A 6 4.90 -9.51 -11.72
CA SER A 6 5.25 -8.09 -11.72
C SER A 6 3.92 -7.36 -11.63
N LYS A 7 3.45 -7.09 -10.41
CA LYS A 7 2.21 -6.37 -10.14
C LYS A 7 2.47 -4.96 -10.65
N TRP A 8 2.19 -4.76 -11.94
CA TRP A 8 2.44 -3.54 -12.68
C TRP A 8 1.84 -2.31 -11.96
N PHE A 9 0.81 -2.53 -11.14
CA PHE A 9 0.21 -1.55 -10.25
C PHE A 9 1.15 -1.08 -9.13
N LEU A 10 2.04 -1.92 -8.57
CA LEU A 10 2.95 -1.53 -7.49
C LEU A 10 3.92 -0.45 -7.95
N THR A 11 4.38 -0.48 -9.19
CA THR A 11 5.22 0.58 -9.77
C THR A 11 4.45 1.90 -9.83
N LYS A 12 3.18 1.86 -10.24
CA LYS A 12 2.32 3.06 -10.29
C LYS A 12 2.04 3.61 -8.89
N VAL A 13 1.77 2.74 -7.93
CA VAL A 13 1.53 3.11 -6.51
C VAL A 13 2.78 3.71 -5.88
N LYS A 14 3.95 3.07 -6.03
CA LYS A 14 5.24 3.61 -5.57
C LYS A 14 5.52 4.99 -6.17
N ARG A 15 5.26 5.15 -7.47
CA ARG A 15 5.40 6.42 -8.16
C ARG A 15 4.47 7.48 -7.56
N ALA A 16 3.19 7.17 -7.34
CA ALA A 16 2.25 8.10 -6.74
C ALA A 16 2.69 8.51 -5.33
N ILE A 17 3.05 7.56 -4.48
CA ILE A 17 3.54 7.84 -3.12
C ILE A 17 4.73 8.79 -3.14
N ARG A 18 5.70 8.57 -4.04
CA ARG A 18 6.88 9.43 -4.17
C ARG A 18 6.55 10.81 -4.77
N ASP A 19 5.83 10.83 -5.89
CA ASP A 19 5.55 12.05 -6.66
C ASP A 19 4.67 13.02 -5.83
N TYR A 20 3.83 12.49 -4.93
CA TYR A 20 2.94 13.28 -4.07
C TYR A 20 3.33 13.27 -2.57
N ARG A 21 4.46 12.65 -2.20
CA ARG A 21 4.92 12.52 -0.79
C ARG A 21 3.81 12.03 0.16
N MET A 22 3.11 10.96 -0.24
CA MET A 22 1.94 10.47 0.51
C MET A 22 2.29 9.64 1.75
N ILE A 23 3.45 8.97 1.73
CA ILE A 23 3.93 8.10 2.81
C ILE A 23 5.44 8.29 2.90
N GLU A 24 5.92 8.63 4.09
CA GLU A 24 7.32 8.80 4.43
C GLU A 24 7.76 7.72 5.43
N GLU A 25 9.08 7.68 5.68
CA GLU A 25 9.70 6.69 6.55
C GLU A 25 9.25 6.90 8.01
N GLY A 26 8.69 5.86 8.63
CA GLY A 26 8.18 5.89 10.00
C GLY A 26 6.70 6.28 10.12
N ASP A 27 6.01 6.57 9.01
CA ASP A 27 4.60 6.96 9.04
C ASP A 27 3.68 5.86 9.58
N ARG A 28 2.58 6.29 10.20
CA ARG A 28 1.45 5.43 10.59
C ARG A 28 0.24 5.76 9.73
N VAL A 29 -0.13 4.85 8.83
CA VAL A 29 -1.17 5.06 7.84
C VAL A 29 -2.47 4.38 8.28
N ALA A 30 -3.50 5.17 8.57
CA ALA A 30 -4.86 4.68 8.78
C ALA A 30 -5.60 4.51 7.46
N VAL A 31 -6.20 3.35 7.23
CA VAL A 31 -6.98 3.04 6.03
C VAL A 31 -8.44 2.84 6.42
N GLY A 32 -9.33 3.68 5.90
CA GLY A 32 -10.77 3.47 6.02
C GLY A 32 -11.21 2.24 5.23
N ALA A 33 -11.66 1.20 5.94
CA ALA A 33 -12.07 -0.07 5.36
C ALA A 33 -13.60 -0.17 5.31
N SER A 34 -14.21 0.26 4.20
CA SER A 34 -15.67 0.22 4.02
C SER A 34 -16.23 -1.17 3.67
N GLY A 35 -15.37 -2.17 3.50
CA GLY A 35 -15.71 -3.48 2.95
C GLY A 35 -15.84 -3.50 1.42
N GLY A 36 -15.78 -2.34 0.76
CA GLY A 36 -15.81 -2.23 -0.69
C GLY A 36 -14.50 -2.69 -1.34
N LYS A 37 -14.60 -3.14 -2.60
CA LYS A 37 -13.47 -3.64 -3.40
C LYS A 37 -12.27 -2.68 -3.43
N ASP A 38 -12.51 -1.38 -3.49
CA ASP A 38 -11.45 -0.38 -3.62
C ASP A 38 -10.68 -0.22 -2.30
N SER A 39 -11.38 -0.16 -1.16
CA SER A 39 -10.75 -0.09 0.17
C SER A 39 -9.95 -1.37 0.48
N THR A 40 -10.49 -2.54 0.14
CA THR A 40 -9.82 -3.83 0.32
C THR A 40 -8.61 -3.96 -0.60
N ALA A 41 -8.73 -3.53 -1.86
CA ALA A 41 -7.62 -3.51 -2.81
C ALA A 41 -6.50 -2.59 -2.32
N LEU A 42 -6.83 -1.37 -1.87
CA LEU A 42 -5.85 -0.43 -1.33
C LEU A 42 -5.07 -1.02 -0.15
N LEU A 43 -5.77 -1.59 0.84
CA LEU A 43 -5.14 -2.22 2.00
C LEU A 43 -4.20 -3.37 1.58
N TYR A 44 -4.65 -4.21 0.64
CA TYR A 44 -3.82 -5.29 0.09
C TYR A 44 -2.58 -4.77 -0.64
N ILE A 45 -2.73 -3.71 -1.44
CA ILE A 45 -1.64 -3.05 -2.17
C ILE A 45 -0.60 -2.48 -1.19
N LEU A 46 -1.03 -1.80 -0.14
CA LEU A 46 -0.14 -1.22 0.88
C LEU A 46 0.60 -2.32 1.67
N SER A 47 -0.06 -3.43 2.00
CA SER A 47 0.59 -4.60 2.61
C SER A 47 1.67 -5.21 1.71
N LEU A 48 1.42 -5.31 0.41
CA LEU A 48 2.43 -5.76 -0.55
C LEU A 48 3.59 -4.76 -0.68
N LEU A 49 3.31 -3.47 -0.59
CA LEU A 49 4.33 -2.44 -0.62
C LEU A 49 5.28 -2.59 0.58
N GLN A 50 4.76 -2.80 1.79
CA GLN A 50 5.60 -3.10 2.97
C GLN A 50 6.48 -4.34 2.74
N LYS A 51 5.91 -5.40 2.17
CA LYS A 51 6.64 -6.66 1.93
C LYS A 51 7.73 -6.58 0.85
N HIS A 52 7.57 -5.67 -0.11
CA HIS A 52 8.39 -5.61 -1.33
C HIS A 52 9.09 -4.26 -1.54
N SER A 53 9.21 -3.43 -0.51
CA SER A 53 9.97 -2.18 -0.56
C SER A 53 10.78 -1.97 0.71
N HIS A 54 11.73 -1.04 0.64
CA HIS A 54 12.54 -0.64 1.80
C HIS A 54 11.87 0.47 2.64
N LEU A 55 10.71 0.99 2.19
CA LEU A 55 9.97 2.02 2.91
C LEU A 55 9.29 1.36 4.12
N ARG A 56 9.64 1.80 5.33
CA ARG A 56 9.04 1.29 6.56
C ARG A 56 7.98 2.27 7.04
N PHE A 57 6.76 1.76 7.16
CA PHE A 57 5.59 2.47 7.68
C PHE A 57 4.68 1.44 8.33
N GLU A 58 3.80 1.85 9.23
CA GLU A 58 2.76 1.01 9.81
C GLU A 58 1.43 1.21 9.06
N ILE A 59 0.61 0.17 8.97
CA ILE A 59 -0.75 0.26 8.39
C ILE A 59 -1.78 -0.26 9.39
N GLN A 60 -2.89 0.46 9.53
CA GLN A 60 -4.02 0.05 10.36
C GLN A 60 -5.33 0.25 9.58
N ALA A 61 -6.14 -0.80 9.48
CA ALA A 61 -7.49 -0.68 8.95
C ALA A 61 -8.44 -0.15 10.05
N ILE A 62 -9.30 0.79 9.70
CA ILE A 62 -10.32 1.37 10.58
C ILE A 62 -11.69 1.25 9.89
N THR A 63 -12.68 0.75 10.61
CA THR A 63 -14.09 0.70 10.19
C THR A 63 -14.96 1.26 11.31
N LEU A 64 -16.15 1.77 10.96
CA LEU A 64 -17.20 2.15 11.90
C LEU A 64 -18.05 0.94 12.29
#